data_AF-A0AA86RFD8-F1
#
_entry.id   AF-A0AA86RFD8-F1
#
_cell.length_a   1.000
_cell.length_b   1.000
_cell.length_c   1.000
_cell.angle_alpha   90.00
_cell.angle_beta   90.00
_cell.angle_gamma   90.00
#
_symmetry.space_group_name_H-M   'P 1'
#
loop_
_entity.id
_entity.type
_entity.pdbx_description
1 polymer ?
#
loop_
_entity_poly.entity_id
_entity_poly.type
_entity_poly.pdbx_seq_one_letter_code
_entity_poly.pdbx_strand_id
1 'polypeptide(L)'
;MARKQKPKKPSRPSTAFNEFMSEKSALASHIHGLGEKTKYLNQMWQNASREIKERYERKHQINQANYQAQLKQYYIDNPEEASGASSKDIFIAAYVTKFNAQYNKQLVCSNAICQELERFWDEDCDQEVFDNATVRLTQKQSQNIHDIIQKWRENM
;
A
#
# COMPACT_ATOMS: atom_id res chain seq x y z
N MET A 1 -13.47 -26.08 18.99
CA MET A 1 -13.48 -24.61 18.83
C MET A 1 -12.59 -24.26 17.66
N ALA A 2 -13.13 -23.69 16.57
CA ALA A 2 -12.31 -23.30 15.42
C ALA A 2 -11.32 -22.20 15.82
N ARG A 3 -10.02 -22.41 15.59
CA ARG A 3 -9.02 -21.34 15.74
C ARG A 3 -9.39 -20.24 14.75
N LYS A 4 -9.78 -19.05 15.24
CA LYS A 4 -9.96 -17.88 14.39
C LYS A 4 -8.65 -17.63 13.64
N GLN A 5 -8.65 -17.74 12.32
CA GLN A 5 -7.48 -17.45 11.52
C GLN A 5 -7.20 -15.95 11.64
N LYS A 6 -5.98 -15.59 12.04
CA LYS A 6 -5.55 -14.19 12.01
C LYS A 6 -5.66 -13.67 10.57
N PRO A 7 -6.03 -12.39 10.36
CA PRO A 7 -5.99 -11.80 9.04
C PRO A 7 -4.58 -11.97 8.46
N LYS A 8 -4.50 -12.43 7.22
CA LYS A 8 -3.23 -12.79 6.59
C LYS A 8 -2.58 -11.52 6.04
N LYS A 9 -1.37 -11.21 6.51
CA LYS A 9 -0.54 -10.13 5.96
C LYS A 9 -0.43 -10.24 4.43
N PRO A 10 -0.58 -9.15 3.68
CA PRO A 10 -0.39 -9.14 2.23
C PRO A 10 0.98 -9.73 1.84
N SER A 11 1.02 -10.54 0.78
CA SER A 11 2.26 -11.13 0.27
C SER A 11 2.97 -10.16 -0.66
N ARG A 12 4.31 -10.15 -0.62
CA ARG A 12 5.13 -9.36 -1.55
C ARG A 12 4.81 -9.75 -2.99
N PRO A 13 4.72 -8.77 -3.91
CA PRO A 13 4.44 -9.05 -5.32
C PRO A 13 5.64 -9.71 -5.97
N SER A 14 5.37 -10.49 -7.02
CA SER A 14 6.41 -11.06 -7.87
C SER A 14 7.21 -9.97 -8.58
N THR A 15 8.51 -10.19 -8.74
CA THR A 15 9.37 -9.33 -9.56
C THR A 15 9.02 -9.47 -11.03
N ALA A 16 9.43 -8.50 -11.86
CA ALA A 16 9.24 -8.56 -13.32
C ALA A 16 9.76 -9.87 -13.94
N PHE A 17 10.92 -10.34 -13.49
CA PHE A 17 11.49 -11.61 -13.95
C PHE A 17 10.66 -12.83 -13.50
N ASN A 18 10.15 -12.84 -12.26
CA ASN A 18 9.31 -13.95 -11.79
C ASN A 18 7.97 -14.02 -12.54
N GLU A 19 7.38 -12.86 -12.87
CA GLU A 19 6.20 -12.77 -13.73
C GLU A 19 6.49 -13.32 -15.14
N PHE A 20 7.63 -12.94 -15.72
CA PHE A 20 8.10 -13.49 -17.00
C PHE A 20 8.28 -15.00 -16.94
N MET A 21 8.97 -15.51 -15.91
CA MET A 21 9.16 -16.95 -15.73
C MET A 21 7.85 -17.70 -15.59
N SER A 22 6.88 -17.15 -14.86
CA SER A 22 5.55 -17.75 -14.70
C SER A 22 4.86 -17.89 -16.06
N GLU A 23 4.81 -16.80 -16.84
CA GLU A 23 4.15 -16.77 -18.15
C GLU A 23 4.87 -17.67 -19.18
N LYS A 24 6.20 -17.68 -19.18
CA LYS A 24 7.01 -18.44 -20.15
C LYS A 24 7.39 -19.84 -19.68
N SER A 25 6.96 -20.24 -18.49
CA SER A 25 7.29 -21.55 -17.90
C SER A 25 6.89 -22.74 -18.78
N ALA A 26 5.84 -22.59 -19.60
CA ALA A 26 5.38 -23.60 -20.54
C ALA A 26 6.36 -23.86 -21.70
N LEU A 27 7.13 -22.85 -22.11
CA LEU A 27 8.14 -22.99 -23.18
C LEU A 27 9.29 -23.90 -22.76
N ALA A 28 9.56 -23.96 -21.46
CA ALA A 28 10.59 -24.80 -20.86
C ALA A 28 10.01 -26.09 -20.25
N SER A 29 8.85 -26.56 -20.74
CA SER A 29 8.22 -27.82 -20.29
C SER A 29 9.02 -29.07 -20.66
N HIS A 30 9.80 -29.00 -21.74
CA HIS A 30 10.67 -30.08 -22.22
C HIS A 30 11.97 -30.21 -21.40
N ILE A 31 12.30 -29.22 -20.56
CA ILE A 31 13.52 -29.23 -19.76
C ILE A 31 13.21 -29.89 -18.41
N HIS A 32 13.88 -31.01 -18.15
CA HIS A 32 13.80 -31.69 -16.85
C HIS A 32 14.74 -31.02 -15.85
N GLY A 33 14.23 -30.76 -14.64
CA GLY A 33 14.97 -30.13 -13.56
C GLY A 33 14.74 -28.61 -13.44
N LEU A 34 14.43 -28.17 -12.23
CA LEU A 34 14.11 -26.77 -11.95
C LEU A 34 15.27 -25.83 -12.26
N GLY A 35 16.51 -26.24 -11.95
CA GLY A 35 17.71 -25.43 -12.18
C GLY A 35 17.96 -25.12 -13.66
N GLU A 36 17.88 -26.13 -14.53
CA GLU A 36 18.08 -25.98 -15.97
C GLU A 36 16.93 -25.17 -16.60
N LYS A 37 15.70 -25.38 -16.14
CA LYS A 37 14.54 -24.57 -16.55
C LYS A 37 14.75 -23.09 -16.23
N THR A 38 15.21 -22.76 -15.02
CA THR A 38 15.50 -21.38 -14.63
C THR A 38 16.64 -20.77 -15.43
N LYS A 39 17.72 -21.54 -15.70
CA LYS A 39 18.83 -21.06 -16.56
C LYS A 39 18.34 -20.72 -17.97
N TYR A 40 17.55 -21.59 -18.60
CA TYR A 40 16.99 -21.35 -19.93
C TYR A 40 16.09 -20.10 -19.95
N LEU A 41 15.17 -19.97 -19.00
CA LEU A 41 14.29 -18.79 -18.91
C LEU A 41 15.09 -17.51 -18.60
N ASN A 42 16.17 -17.60 -17.82
CA ASN A 42 17.05 -16.46 -17.60
C ASN A 42 17.76 -16.03 -18.89
N GLN A 43 18.26 -16.97 -19.70
CA GLN A 43 18.84 -16.64 -21.01
C GLN A 43 17.81 -15.98 -21.93
N MET A 44 16.57 -16.50 -21.97
CA MET A 44 15.48 -15.86 -22.71
C MET A 44 15.20 -14.44 -22.22
N TRP A 45 15.23 -14.21 -20.91
CA TRP A 45 15.04 -12.88 -20.34
C TRP A 45 16.19 -11.93 -20.70
N GLN A 46 17.45 -12.37 -20.62
CA GLN A 46 18.60 -11.53 -20.99
C GLN A 46 18.50 -11.08 -22.45
N ASN A 47 18.11 -11.99 -23.35
CA ASN A 47 17.96 -11.75 -24.78
C ASN A 47 16.62 -11.09 -25.18
N ALA A 48 15.68 -10.92 -24.24
CA ALA A 48 14.41 -10.28 -24.53
C ALA A 48 14.61 -8.80 -24.89
N SER A 49 13.77 -8.30 -25.81
CA SER A 49 13.79 -6.89 -26.20
C SER A 49 13.45 -5.99 -25.01
N ARG A 50 13.89 -4.73 -25.10
CA ARG A 50 13.60 -3.71 -24.09
C ARG A 50 12.09 -3.56 -23.85
N GLU A 51 11.29 -3.57 -24.90
CA GLU A 51 9.83 -3.46 -24.82
C GLU A 51 9.19 -4.58 -23.99
N ILE A 52 9.68 -5.82 -24.16
CA ILE A 52 9.21 -6.96 -23.36
C ILE A 52 9.57 -6.72 -21.90
N LYS A 53 10.81 -6.33 -21.60
CA LYS A 53 11.24 -6.07 -20.22
C LYS A 53 10.42 -4.96 -19.58
N GLU A 54 10.19 -3.85 -20.29
CA GLU A 54 9.38 -2.72 -19.84
C GLU A 54 7.93 -3.10 -19.53
N ARG A 55 7.33 -4.00 -20.32
CA ARG A 55 5.98 -4.52 -20.04
C ARG A 55 5.89 -5.21 -18.68
N TYR A 56 6.85 -6.07 -18.36
CA TYR A 56 6.87 -6.77 -17.06
C TYR A 56 7.25 -5.84 -15.92
N GLU A 57 8.15 -4.87 -16.16
CA GLU A 57 8.50 -3.86 -15.17
C GLU A 57 7.31 -2.97 -14.81
N ARG A 58 6.53 -2.52 -15.79
CA ARG A 58 5.28 -1.79 -15.54
C ARG A 58 4.29 -2.61 -14.72
N LYS A 59 4.15 -3.91 -15.03
CA LYS A 59 3.29 -4.82 -14.27
C LYS A 59 3.78 -4.95 -12.81
N HIS A 60 5.09 -5.07 -12.61
CA HIS A 60 5.69 -5.12 -11.29
C HIS A 60 5.44 -3.82 -10.50
N GLN A 61 5.62 -2.65 -11.12
CA GLN A 61 5.35 -1.35 -10.49
C GLN A 61 3.90 -1.20 -10.03
N ILE A 62 2.93 -1.59 -10.87
CA ILE A 62 1.50 -1.56 -10.51
C ILE A 62 1.23 -2.51 -9.33
N ASN A 63 1.76 -3.73 -9.39
CA ASN A 63 1.59 -4.72 -8.32
C ASN A 63 2.26 -4.26 -7.01
N GLN A 64 3.41 -3.59 -7.10
CA GLN A 64 4.10 -3.00 -5.96
C GLN A 64 3.29 -1.88 -5.32
N ALA A 65 2.70 -0.98 -6.11
CA ALA A 65 1.82 0.06 -5.59
C ALA A 65 0.59 -0.53 -4.88
N ASN A 66 -0.05 -1.53 -5.48
CA ASN A 66 -1.19 -2.24 -4.89
C ASN A 66 -0.81 -2.95 -3.58
N TYR A 67 0.36 -3.61 -3.55
CA TYR A 67 0.88 -4.25 -2.35
C TYR A 67 1.09 -3.24 -1.22
N GLN A 68 1.69 -2.08 -1.50
CA GLN A 68 1.90 -1.04 -0.48
C GLN A 68 0.56 -0.52 0.08
N ALA A 69 -0.44 -0.28 -0.78
CA ALA A 69 -1.76 0.15 -0.33
C ALA A 69 -2.44 -0.92 0.56
N GLN A 70 -2.38 -2.19 0.17
CA GLN A 70 -2.92 -3.30 0.97
C GLN A 70 -2.18 -3.45 2.30
N LEU A 71 -0.86 -3.26 2.30
CA LEU A 71 -0.03 -3.36 3.49
C LEU A 71 -0.34 -2.24 4.50
N LYS A 72 -0.52 -1.00 4.02
CA LYS A 72 -0.98 0.13 4.83
C LYS A 72 -2.32 -0.17 5.48
N GLN A 73 -3.30 -0.62 4.69
CA GLN A 73 -4.62 -0.98 5.21
C GLN A 73 -4.53 -2.10 6.25
N TYR A 74 -3.70 -3.12 6.01
CA TYR A 74 -3.48 -4.20 6.95
C TYR A 74 -2.97 -3.71 8.32
N TYR A 75 -2.06 -2.73 8.35
CA TYR A 75 -1.57 -2.16 9.61
C TYR A 75 -2.58 -1.23 10.29
N ILE A 76 -3.43 -0.54 9.52
CA ILE A 76 -4.56 0.21 10.08
C ILE A 76 -5.54 -0.75 10.77
N ASP A 77 -5.84 -1.89 10.14
CA ASP A 77 -6.77 -2.87 10.66
C ASP A 77 -6.17 -3.73 11.80
N ASN A 78 -4.84 -3.83 11.86
CA ASN A 78 -4.08 -4.65 12.83
C ASN A 78 -2.91 -3.85 13.41
N PRO A 79 -3.18 -2.80 14.20
CA PRO A 79 -2.15 -1.90 14.72
C PRO A 79 -1.12 -2.61 15.62
N GLU A 80 -1.47 -3.75 16.22
CA GLU A 80 -0.55 -4.58 17.02
C GLU A 80 0.54 -5.27 16.18
N GLU A 81 0.27 -5.51 14.88
CA GLU A 81 1.23 -6.10 13.93
C GLU A 81 2.09 -5.01 13.26
N ALA A 82 1.84 -3.74 13.56
CA ALA A 82 2.59 -2.59 13.05
C ALA A 82 3.93 -2.36 13.77
N SER A 83 4.29 -3.19 14.77
CA SER A 83 5.55 -3.06 15.53
C SER A 83 6.82 -3.25 14.69
N GLY A 84 6.70 -3.76 13.46
CA GLY A 84 7.76 -3.81 12.45
C GLY A 84 7.45 -2.99 11.18
N ALA A 85 6.42 -2.16 11.21
CA ALA A 85 6.08 -1.24 10.12
C ALA A 85 6.95 0.03 10.21
N SER A 86 7.01 0.81 9.13
CA SER A 86 7.77 2.06 9.16
C SER A 86 7.12 3.04 10.16
N SER A 87 7.90 3.95 10.75
CA SER A 87 7.38 4.98 11.65
C SER A 87 6.22 5.77 11.02
N LYS A 88 6.26 5.94 9.69
CA LYS A 88 5.20 6.60 8.89
C LYS A 88 3.91 5.77 8.85
N ASP A 89 4.00 4.46 8.70
CA ASP A 89 2.82 3.57 8.70
C ASP A 89 2.18 3.49 10.10
N ILE A 90 3.00 3.45 11.15
CA ILE A 90 2.55 3.50 12.55
C ILE A 90 1.83 4.83 12.81
N PHE A 91 2.37 5.95 12.31
CA PHE A 91 1.75 7.26 12.42
C PHE A 91 0.38 7.31 11.74
N ILE A 92 0.27 6.83 10.50
CA ILE A 92 -1.01 6.81 9.77
C ILE A 92 -2.04 5.95 10.51
N ALA A 93 -1.64 4.75 10.97
CA ALA A 93 -2.53 3.86 11.72
C ALA A 93 -3.01 4.48 13.05
N ALA A 94 -2.10 5.08 13.81
CA ALA A 94 -2.44 5.75 15.07
C ALA A 94 -3.35 6.97 14.85
N TYR A 95 -3.10 7.77 13.82
CA TYR A 95 -3.91 8.93 13.47
C TYR A 95 -5.34 8.52 13.07
N VAL A 96 -5.47 7.55 12.15
CA VAL A 96 -6.77 7.04 11.71
C VAL A 96 -7.56 6.46 12.88
N THR A 97 -6.90 5.71 13.76
CA THR A 97 -7.53 5.13 14.96
C THR A 97 -8.05 6.23 15.90
N LYS A 98 -7.23 7.23 16.21
CA LYS A 98 -7.63 8.36 17.06
C LYS A 98 -8.78 9.16 16.44
N PHE A 99 -8.71 9.45 15.14
CA PHE A 99 -9.76 10.19 14.43
C PHE A 99 -11.10 9.45 14.49
N ASN A 100 -11.09 8.15 14.19
CA ASN A 100 -12.30 7.32 14.20
C ASN A 100 -12.93 7.27 15.60
N ALA A 101 -12.10 7.14 16.64
CA ALA A 101 -12.56 7.15 18.03
C ALA A 101 -13.14 8.50 18.46
N GLN A 102 -12.50 9.61 18.06
CA GLN A 102 -12.90 10.97 18.47
C GLN A 102 -14.19 11.44 17.79
N TYR A 103 -14.39 11.08 16.51
CA TYR A 103 -15.51 11.58 15.71
C TYR A 103 -16.65 10.59 15.54
N ASN A 104 -16.53 9.37 16.09
CA ASN A 104 -17.47 8.25 15.88
C ASN A 104 -17.83 8.08 14.38
N LYS A 105 -16.85 8.32 13.51
CA LYS A 105 -16.96 8.23 12.06
C LYS A 105 -15.95 7.20 11.57
N GLN A 106 -16.35 6.41 10.58
CA GLN A 106 -15.45 5.47 9.93
C GLN A 106 -14.70 6.20 8.81
N LEU A 107 -13.59 6.83 9.15
CA LEU A 107 -12.65 7.32 8.15
C LEU A 107 -12.03 6.09 7.47
N VAL A 108 -12.42 5.87 6.22
CA VAL A 108 -11.75 4.90 5.35
C VAL A 108 -10.47 5.57 4.87
N CYS A 109 -9.28 5.04 5.19
CA CYS A 109 -8.02 5.57 4.64
C CYS A 109 -8.00 5.29 3.14
N SER A 110 -8.61 6.18 2.36
CA SER A 110 -8.44 6.21 0.93
C SER A 110 -7.00 6.64 0.62
N ASN A 111 -6.48 6.24 -0.54
CA ASN A 111 -5.14 6.65 -0.99
C ASN A 111 -4.92 8.18 -0.87
N ALA A 112 -5.96 8.99 -1.08
CA ALA A 112 -5.90 10.44 -0.96
C ALA A 112 -5.64 10.92 0.49
N ILE A 113 -6.30 10.31 1.48
CA ILE A 113 -6.10 10.65 2.90
C ILE A 113 -4.71 10.20 3.34
N CYS A 114 -4.30 8.99 2.96
CA CYS A 114 -2.99 8.51 3.33
C CYS A 114 -1.89 9.37 2.65
N GLN A 115 -2.08 9.85 1.40
CA GLN A 115 -1.15 10.77 0.72
C GLN A 115 -1.04 12.14 1.40
N GLU A 116 -2.14 12.73 1.87
CA GLU A 116 -2.10 14.00 2.60
C GLU A 116 -1.41 13.85 3.97
N LEU A 117 -1.67 12.74 4.69
CA LEU A 117 -0.95 12.42 5.94
C LEU A 117 0.54 12.18 5.68
N GLU A 118 0.88 11.59 4.54
CA GLU A 118 2.27 11.41 4.14
C GLU A 118 2.97 12.73 3.82
N ARG A 119 2.28 13.66 3.16
CA ARG A 119 2.80 15.01 2.90
C ARG A 119 2.99 15.79 4.21
N PHE A 120 2.05 15.65 5.12
CA PHE A 120 2.11 16.27 6.45
C PHE A 120 3.32 15.79 7.26
N TRP A 121 3.60 14.48 7.20
CA TRP A 121 4.79 13.89 7.83
C TRP A 121 6.10 14.39 7.24
N ASP A 122 6.16 14.64 5.94
CA ASP A 122 7.37 15.13 5.27
C ASP A 122 7.59 16.65 5.47
N GLU A 123 6.55 17.41 5.83
CA GLU A 123 6.59 18.86 6.03
C GLU A 123 6.88 19.29 7.49
N ASP A 124 6.51 18.50 8.51
CA ASP A 124 6.63 18.90 9.93
C ASP A 124 7.11 17.73 10.83
N CYS A 125 8.43 17.61 10.98
CA CYS A 125 9.09 16.54 11.76
C CYS A 125 9.47 16.99 13.19
N ASP A 126 8.53 17.63 13.91
CA ASP A 126 8.72 17.98 15.32
C ASP A 126 7.53 17.50 16.18
N GLN A 127 7.83 16.77 17.25
CA GLN A 127 6.83 16.13 18.13
C GLN A 127 5.90 17.15 18.82
N GLU A 128 6.33 18.40 18.98
CA GLU A 128 5.52 19.49 19.54
C GLU A 128 4.53 20.07 18.52
N VAL A 129 4.83 19.89 17.22
CA VAL A 129 3.90 20.20 16.13
C VAL A 129 2.85 19.11 16.02
N PHE A 130 3.11 17.85 16.39
CA PHE A 130 2.12 16.76 16.39
C PHE A 130 0.86 17.07 17.22
N ASP A 131 1.03 17.60 18.43
CA ASP A 131 -0.11 17.97 19.29
C ASP A 131 -0.85 19.21 18.74
N ASN A 132 -0.10 20.18 18.20
CA ASN A 132 -0.66 21.38 17.56
C ASN A 132 -1.30 21.11 16.18
N ALA A 133 -0.80 20.13 15.45
CA ALA A 133 -1.25 19.69 14.13
C ALA A 133 -2.52 18.87 14.24
N THR A 134 -2.66 18.05 15.28
CA THR A 134 -3.92 17.36 15.57
C THR A 134 -5.01 18.40 15.84
N VAL A 135 -4.71 19.47 16.59
CA VAL A 135 -5.62 20.61 16.80
C VAL A 135 -5.88 21.42 15.52
N ARG A 136 -4.86 21.71 14.69
CA ARG A 136 -5.02 22.45 13.43
C ARG A 136 -5.72 21.64 12.34
N LEU A 137 -5.49 20.34 12.25
CA LEU A 137 -6.18 19.43 11.32
C LEU A 137 -7.63 19.25 11.75
N THR A 138 -7.92 19.10 13.04
CA THR A 138 -9.31 19.03 13.52
C THR A 138 -10.08 20.34 13.27
N GLN A 139 -9.41 21.50 13.37
CA GLN A 139 -10.04 22.79 13.09
C GLN A 139 -10.20 23.04 11.57
N LYS A 140 -9.13 22.86 10.78
CA LYS A 140 -9.11 23.12 9.33
C LYS A 140 -9.85 22.04 8.51
N GLN A 141 -9.85 20.78 8.94
CA GLN A 141 -10.69 19.73 8.33
C GLN A 141 -12.15 19.84 8.77
N SER A 142 -12.50 20.42 9.92
CA SER A 142 -13.91 20.69 10.21
C SER A 142 -14.52 21.66 9.19
N GLN A 143 -13.78 22.72 8.81
CA GLN A 143 -14.21 23.63 7.74
C GLN A 143 -14.22 22.94 6.36
N ASN A 144 -13.13 22.26 5.98
CA ASN A 144 -13.03 21.66 4.64
C ASN A 144 -14.02 20.49 4.43
N ILE A 145 -14.24 19.64 5.45
CA ILE A 145 -15.22 18.57 5.38
C ILE A 145 -16.65 19.14 5.43
N HIS A 146 -16.89 20.22 6.18
CA HIS A 146 -18.17 20.91 6.17
C HIS A 146 -18.48 21.52 4.79
N ASP A 147 -17.50 22.16 4.15
CA ASP A 147 -17.62 22.76 2.82
C ASP A 147 -17.80 21.69 1.72
N ILE A 148 -17.10 20.57 1.82
CA ILE A 148 -17.27 19.43 0.91
C ILE A 148 -18.67 18.81 1.07
N ILE A 149 -19.18 18.68 2.31
CA ILE A 149 -20.54 18.18 2.58
C ILE A 149 -21.62 19.17 2.12
N GLN A 150 -21.40 20.48 2.26
CA GLN A 150 -22.34 21.51 1.77
C GLN A 150 -22.38 21.53 0.24
N LYS A 151 -21.22 21.51 -0.43
CA LYS A 151 -21.15 21.38 -1.89
C LYS A 151 -21.80 20.11 -2.42
N TRP A 152 -21.83 19.05 -1.62
CA TRP A 152 -22.51 17.81 -1.99
C TRP A 152 -24.03 17.88 -1.81
N ARG A 153 -24.53 18.69 -0.85
CA ARG A 153 -25.97 18.94 -0.63
C ARG A 153 -26.58 19.90 -1.65
N GLU A 154 -25.82 20.87 -2.13
CA GLU A 154 -26.28 21.86 -3.14
C GLU A 154 -26.34 21.29 -4.57
N ASN A 155 -25.70 20.13 -4.80
CA ASN A 155 -25.69 19.43 -6.09
C ASN A 155 -26.63 18.20 -6.13
N MET A 156 -27.56 18.09 -5.18
CA MET A 156 -28.73 17.20 -5.21
C MET A 156 -30.02 18.02 -5.22
#